data_AF-A0A954IP27-F1
#
_entry.id   AF-A0A954IP27-F1
#
_cell.length_a   1.000
_cell.length_b   1.000
_cell.length_c   1.000
_cell.angle_alpha   90.00
_cell.angle_beta   90.00
_cell.angle_gamma   90.00
#
_symmetry.space_group_name_H-M   'P 1'
#
loop_
_entity.id
_entity.type
_entity.pdbx_description
1 polymer ?
#
loop_
_entity_poly.entity_id
_entity_poly.type
_entity_poly.pdbx_seq_one_letter_code
_entity_poly.pdbx_strand_id
1 'polypeptide(L)'
;TWCQSADPNPTAVAIDGGTQLLWRFPPRRMEAEAIRDNILRVSGRLDLTMGGPGFDGFEVEMENVRHYFPRTTFGPTEWRRMIYMTKVRMEKESTFGVFDCPDASQVVARRSQSTTPLQALNLLNSEFVLQQSKLLAERAEREHPDDLSAQLQQIWQWSYSRSPAPVELQDAMQFASDYGLAQVCRAVLNSNEFLFIP
;
A
#
# COMPACT_ATOMS: atom_id res chain seq x y z
N THR A 1 -14.66 -20.52 -9.16
CA THR A 1 -13.94 -19.26 -8.88
C THR A 1 -12.80 -19.44 -7.88
N TRP A 2 -12.83 -20.41 -6.95
CA TRP A 2 -11.60 -20.78 -6.22
C TRP A 2 -10.59 -21.41 -7.20
N CYS A 3 -9.33 -20.94 -7.17
CA CYS A 3 -8.23 -21.31 -8.08
C CYS A 3 -8.42 -20.95 -9.58
N GLN A 4 -9.33 -20.04 -9.91
CA GLN A 4 -9.48 -19.56 -11.29
C GLN A 4 -8.39 -18.53 -11.62
N SER A 5 -7.77 -18.63 -12.79
CA SER A 5 -6.76 -17.65 -13.22
C SER A 5 -7.38 -16.26 -13.45
N ALA A 6 -6.58 -15.23 -13.22
CA ALA A 6 -6.87 -13.83 -13.55
C ALA A 6 -6.40 -13.44 -14.97
N ASP A 7 -5.74 -14.37 -15.66
CA ASP A 7 -5.12 -14.11 -16.96
C ASP A 7 -6.15 -13.67 -17.99
N PRO A 8 -5.87 -12.58 -18.74
CA PRO A 8 -6.77 -12.12 -19.78
C PRO A 8 -6.76 -13.08 -20.97
N ASN A 9 -7.96 -13.48 -21.42
CA ASN A 9 -8.15 -14.15 -22.70
C ASN A 9 -8.62 -13.11 -23.73
N PRO A 10 -7.89 -12.85 -24.83
CA PRO A 10 -8.23 -11.80 -25.79
C PRO A 10 -9.65 -11.91 -26.36
N THR A 11 -10.12 -13.13 -26.64
CA THR A 11 -11.47 -13.38 -27.15
C THR A 11 -12.53 -13.08 -26.09
N ALA A 12 -12.29 -13.49 -24.84
CA ALA A 12 -13.22 -13.24 -23.74
C ALA A 12 -13.28 -11.76 -23.34
N VAL A 13 -12.13 -11.06 -23.35
CA VAL A 13 -12.05 -9.61 -23.09
C VAL A 13 -12.84 -8.81 -24.13
N ALA A 14 -12.82 -9.23 -25.40
CA ALA A 14 -13.57 -8.55 -26.46
C ALA A 14 -15.10 -8.68 -26.30
N ILE A 15 -15.58 -9.78 -25.69
CA ILE A 15 -17.01 -10.05 -25.47
C ILE A 15 -17.47 -9.48 -24.11
N ASP A 16 -16.67 -9.67 -23.07
CA ASP A 16 -16.96 -9.32 -21.68
C ASP A 16 -15.71 -8.77 -20.97
N GLY A 17 -15.30 -7.55 -21.32
CA GLY A 17 -14.16 -6.89 -20.69
C GLY A 17 -14.33 -6.67 -19.18
N GLY A 18 -15.59 -6.55 -18.73
CA GLY A 18 -15.94 -6.39 -17.31
C GLY A 18 -15.87 -7.68 -16.49
N THR A 19 -15.64 -8.83 -17.12
CA THR A 19 -15.63 -10.14 -16.45
C THR A 19 -16.94 -10.43 -15.70
N GLN A 20 -18.08 -9.94 -16.21
CA GLN A 20 -19.40 -10.18 -15.62
C GLN A 20 -19.83 -11.65 -15.74
N LEU A 21 -19.38 -12.34 -16.79
CA LEU A 21 -19.62 -13.75 -17.03
C LEU A 21 -18.61 -14.65 -16.30
N LEU A 22 -17.76 -14.07 -15.45
CA LEU A 22 -16.80 -14.79 -14.58
C LEU A 22 -15.87 -15.75 -15.34
N TRP A 23 -15.45 -15.38 -16.54
CA TRP A 23 -14.51 -16.18 -17.35
C TRP A 23 -13.07 -16.17 -16.79
N ARG A 24 -12.75 -15.18 -15.95
CA ARG A 24 -11.53 -15.12 -15.13
C ARG A 24 -11.86 -14.61 -13.72
N PHE A 25 -10.91 -14.69 -12.80
CA PHE A 25 -11.04 -13.97 -11.54
C PHE A 25 -10.95 -12.45 -11.77
N PRO A 26 -11.92 -11.64 -11.32
CA PRO A 26 -11.86 -10.20 -11.48
C PRO A 26 -10.86 -9.61 -10.47
N PRO A 27 -9.89 -8.80 -10.92
CA PRO A 27 -8.94 -8.14 -10.02
C PRO A 27 -9.68 -7.31 -8.97
N ARG A 28 -9.25 -7.42 -7.71
CA ARG A 28 -9.89 -6.69 -6.59
C ARG A 28 -8.97 -5.61 -6.05
N ARG A 29 -9.47 -4.38 -6.00
CA ARG A 29 -8.77 -3.29 -5.35
C ARG A 29 -8.69 -3.54 -3.84
N MET A 30 -7.49 -3.44 -3.27
CA MET A 30 -7.31 -3.55 -1.82
C MET A 30 -7.97 -2.39 -1.06
N GLU A 31 -8.49 -2.70 0.12
CA GLU A 31 -9.04 -1.72 1.06
C GLU A 31 -7.93 -0.94 1.78
N ALA A 32 -8.27 0.23 2.33
CA ALA A 32 -7.35 1.12 3.05
C ALA A 32 -6.43 0.38 4.04
N GLU A 33 -7.02 -0.46 4.90
CA GLU A 33 -6.29 -1.22 5.92
C GLU A 33 -5.32 -2.22 5.32
N ALA A 34 -5.74 -2.90 4.24
CA ALA A 34 -4.90 -3.88 3.55
C ALA A 34 -3.73 -3.20 2.82
N ILE A 35 -3.95 -2.04 2.20
CA ILE A 35 -2.87 -1.27 1.54
C ILE A 35 -1.80 -0.90 2.58
N ARG A 36 -2.22 -0.30 3.70
CA ARG A 36 -1.29 0.12 4.76
C ARG A 36 -0.54 -1.06 5.36
N ASP A 37 -1.25 -2.14 5.70
CA ASP A 37 -0.63 -3.33 6.27
C ASP A 37 0.32 -4.00 5.27
N ASN A 38 0.02 -3.97 3.96
CA ASN A 38 0.90 -4.48 2.92
C ASN A 38 2.19 -3.65 2.81
N ILE A 39 2.09 -2.32 2.86
CA ILE A 39 3.27 -1.42 2.86
C ILE A 39 4.19 -1.76 4.04
N LEU A 40 3.62 -1.92 5.24
CA LEU A 40 4.39 -2.30 6.44
C LEU A 40 4.98 -3.71 6.33
N ARG A 41 4.27 -4.63 5.66
CA ARG A 41 4.73 -6.00 5.46
C ARG A 41 5.96 -6.02 4.55
N VAL A 42 5.92 -5.31 3.43
CA VAL A 42 7.03 -5.29 2.47
C VAL A 42 8.23 -4.51 3.01
N SER A 43 8.02 -3.41 3.74
CA SER A 43 9.10 -2.68 4.42
C SER A 43 9.71 -3.45 5.61
N GLY A 44 9.08 -4.56 6.03
CA GLY A 44 9.55 -5.38 7.14
C GLY A 44 9.36 -4.71 8.50
N ARG A 45 8.31 -3.91 8.66
CA ARG A 45 7.97 -3.20 9.92
C ARG A 45 6.63 -3.61 10.53
N LEU A 46 5.81 -4.40 9.83
CA LEU A 46 4.49 -4.80 10.31
C LEU A 46 4.56 -5.54 11.66
N ASP A 47 3.97 -4.95 12.68
CA ASP A 47 3.72 -5.60 13.97
C ASP A 47 2.39 -6.37 13.94
N LEU A 48 2.50 -7.69 14.14
CA LEU A 48 1.40 -8.65 14.14
C LEU A 48 0.87 -8.97 15.54
N THR A 49 1.38 -8.30 16.59
CA THR A 49 0.92 -8.50 17.97
C THR A 49 -0.60 -8.40 18.03
N MET A 50 -1.23 -9.33 18.77
CA MET A 50 -2.68 -9.38 18.92
C MET A 50 -3.14 -8.80 20.26
N GLY A 51 -4.26 -8.08 20.26
CA GLY A 51 -4.88 -7.50 21.46
C GLY A 51 -4.09 -6.37 22.14
N GLY A 52 -4.53 -5.89 23.29
CA GLY A 52 -3.88 -4.75 23.95
C GLY A 52 -4.20 -3.40 23.29
N PRO A 53 -3.50 -2.32 23.69
CA PRO A 53 -3.83 -0.97 23.24
C PRO A 53 -3.56 -0.79 21.74
N GLY A 54 -4.41 0.02 21.12
CA GLY A 54 -4.24 0.48 19.75
C GLY A 54 -3.15 1.55 19.61
N PHE A 55 -3.08 2.15 18.43
CA PHE A 55 -2.24 3.32 18.16
C PHE A 55 -3.08 4.47 17.58
N ASP A 56 -2.62 5.70 17.78
CA ASP A 56 -3.27 6.88 17.24
C ASP A 56 -2.60 7.31 15.93
N GLY A 57 -3.40 7.40 14.87
CA GLY A 57 -3.00 7.97 13.58
C GLY A 57 -2.99 9.50 13.55
N PHE A 58 -3.27 10.14 14.70
CA PHE A 58 -3.42 11.58 14.84
C PHE A 58 -2.51 12.08 15.97
N GLU A 59 -2.07 13.32 15.82
CA GLU A 59 -1.53 14.12 16.91
C GLU A 59 -2.70 14.88 17.54
N VAL A 60 -2.93 14.68 18.84
CA VAL A 60 -4.10 15.22 19.54
C VAL A 60 -3.67 16.41 20.38
N GLU A 61 -4.15 17.59 20.04
CA GLU A 61 -4.03 18.78 20.87
C GLU A 61 -5.29 18.93 21.73
N MET A 62 -5.08 18.99 23.05
CA MET A 62 -6.17 19.06 24.02
C MET A 62 -6.29 20.49 24.56
N GLU A 63 -7.21 21.25 23.99
CA GLU A 63 -7.65 22.54 24.52
C GLU A 63 -9.06 22.40 25.13
N ASN A 64 -9.99 23.33 24.82
CA ASN A 64 -11.41 23.22 25.20
C ASN A 64 -12.13 22.07 24.45
N VAL A 65 -11.60 21.68 23.28
CA VAL A 65 -12.04 20.55 22.46
C VAL A 65 -10.79 19.81 21.96
N ARG A 66 -10.92 18.54 21.56
CA ARG A 66 -9.83 17.78 20.94
C ARG A 66 -9.68 18.18 19.47
N HIS A 67 -8.50 18.65 19.11
CA HIS A 67 -8.10 18.89 17.72
C HIS A 67 -7.23 17.73 17.24
N TYR A 68 -7.54 17.22 16.05
CA TYR A 68 -6.87 16.08 15.45
C TYR A 68 -6.04 16.55 14.27
N PHE A 69 -4.72 16.45 14.39
CA PHE A 69 -3.81 16.78 13.31
C PHE A 69 -3.26 15.49 12.68
N PRO A 70 -3.00 15.50 11.36
CA PRO A 70 -2.29 14.40 10.71
C PRO A 70 -0.96 14.13 11.41
N ARG A 71 -0.74 12.89 11.80
CA ARG A 71 0.56 12.50 12.34
C ARG A 71 1.62 12.55 11.25
N THR A 72 2.78 13.09 11.59
CA THR A 72 3.90 13.25 10.64
C THR A 72 5.00 12.21 10.85
N THR A 73 5.15 11.69 12.07
CA THR A 73 6.21 10.74 12.43
C THR A 73 5.61 9.40 12.87
N PHE A 74 6.08 8.29 12.28
CA PHE A 74 5.64 6.94 12.63
C PHE A 74 6.80 6.11 13.18
N GLY A 75 6.56 5.42 14.29
CA GLY A 75 7.50 4.50 14.92
C GLY A 75 6.91 3.11 15.10
N PRO A 76 7.61 2.23 15.84
CA PRO A 76 7.19 0.85 16.09
C PRO A 76 5.77 0.71 16.65
N THR A 77 5.32 1.66 17.47
CA THR A 77 3.96 1.69 18.03
C THR A 77 2.90 1.88 16.94
N GLU A 78 3.21 2.67 15.91
CA GLU A 78 2.29 2.92 14.80
C GLU A 78 2.39 1.85 13.72
N TRP A 79 3.47 1.06 13.62
CA TRP A 79 3.60 0.01 12.60
C TRP A 79 2.78 -1.26 12.88
N ARG A 80 1.82 -1.16 13.79
CA ARG A 80 0.82 -2.17 14.04
C ARG A 80 -0.23 -2.21 12.92
N ARG A 81 -0.89 -3.37 12.75
CA ARG A 81 -2.01 -3.53 11.83
C ARG A 81 -3.06 -2.42 11.98
N MET A 82 -3.54 -1.86 10.87
CA MET A 82 -4.45 -0.71 10.86
C MET A 82 -5.78 -0.96 11.58
N ILE A 83 -6.17 -2.23 11.75
CA ILE A 83 -7.34 -2.61 12.55
C ILE A 83 -7.25 -2.17 14.02
N TYR A 84 -6.03 -1.97 14.54
CA TYR A 84 -5.78 -1.44 15.89
C TYR A 84 -5.67 0.09 15.93
N MET A 85 -5.86 0.78 14.81
CA MET A 85 -5.82 2.24 14.78
C MET A 85 -7.07 2.83 15.44
N THR A 86 -6.89 3.81 16.32
CA THR A 86 -8.00 4.60 16.85
C THR A 86 -8.75 5.28 15.71
N LYS A 87 -10.08 5.09 15.68
CA LYS A 87 -10.97 5.75 14.73
C LYS A 87 -11.69 6.90 15.42
N VAL A 88 -11.50 8.10 14.89
CA VAL A 88 -12.13 9.33 15.35
C VAL A 88 -13.40 9.56 14.53
N ARG A 89 -14.51 9.91 15.19
CA ARG A 89 -15.76 10.21 14.48
C ARG A 89 -15.60 11.51 13.70
N MET A 90 -16.11 11.55 12.47
CA MET A 90 -16.05 12.72 11.57
C MET A 90 -14.64 13.13 11.13
N GLU A 91 -13.61 12.32 11.41
CA GLU A 91 -12.23 12.60 11.01
C GLU A 91 -11.62 11.37 10.34
N LYS A 92 -10.95 11.59 9.22
CA LYS A 92 -10.33 10.51 8.43
C LYS A 92 -8.82 10.59 8.59
N GLU A 93 -8.16 9.43 8.63
CA GLU A 93 -6.71 9.42 8.63
C GLU A 93 -6.19 9.97 7.29
N SER A 94 -5.13 10.78 7.37
CA SER A 94 -4.68 11.65 6.29
C SER A 94 -4.24 10.89 5.03
N THR A 95 -3.61 9.73 5.19
CA THR A 95 -3.04 8.97 4.08
C THR A 95 -4.06 8.03 3.46
N PHE A 96 -4.62 7.15 4.27
CA PHE A 96 -5.43 6.00 3.85
C PHE A 96 -6.94 6.28 3.94
N GLY A 97 -7.36 7.37 4.58
CA GLY A 97 -8.78 7.75 4.68
C GLY A 97 -9.47 8.01 3.34
N VAL A 98 -8.71 8.36 2.30
CA VAL A 98 -9.22 8.59 0.93
C VAL A 98 -9.46 7.28 0.15
N PHE A 99 -9.04 6.13 0.67
CA PHE A 99 -9.19 4.81 0.03
C PHE A 99 -10.50 4.13 0.42
N ASP A 100 -11.61 4.85 0.18
CA ASP A 100 -12.97 4.38 0.45
C ASP A 100 -13.20 3.88 1.89
N CYS A 101 -12.45 4.43 2.85
CA CYS A 101 -12.57 4.08 4.26
C CYS A 101 -13.94 4.58 4.79
N PRO A 102 -14.74 3.72 5.45
CA PRO A 102 -16.00 4.12 6.06
C PRO A 102 -15.84 5.27 7.05
N ASP A 103 -16.80 6.19 7.06
CA ASP A 103 -16.90 7.18 8.12
C ASP A 103 -17.28 6.50 9.44
N ALA A 104 -16.52 6.76 10.51
CA ALA A 104 -16.77 6.16 11.82
C ALA A 104 -18.08 6.62 12.49
N SER A 105 -18.81 7.58 11.90
CA SER A 105 -20.15 8.01 12.31
C SER A 105 -21.29 7.27 11.59
N GLN A 106 -21.01 6.49 10.53
CA GLN A 106 -22.03 5.85 9.71
C GLN A 106 -21.85 4.34 9.61
N VAL A 107 -22.97 3.62 9.50
CA VAL A 107 -22.97 2.19 9.18
C VAL A 107 -22.84 2.02 7.67
N VAL A 108 -21.85 1.24 7.24
CA VAL A 108 -21.60 0.96 5.82
C VAL A 108 -21.69 -0.55 5.59
N ALA A 109 -22.78 -0.99 4.94
CA ALA A 109 -22.99 -2.41 4.65
C ALA A 109 -22.08 -2.93 3.52
N ARG A 110 -21.75 -2.07 2.55
CA ARG A 110 -20.84 -2.37 1.44
C ARG A 110 -19.95 -1.16 1.18
N ARG A 111 -18.63 -1.37 1.19
CA ARG A 111 -17.64 -0.34 0.87
C ARG A 111 -17.69 -0.02 -0.63
N SER A 112 -17.61 1.27 -0.97
CA SER A 112 -17.35 1.70 -2.35
C SER A 112 -15.93 1.32 -2.75
N GLN A 113 -15.69 1.23 -4.05
CA GLN A 113 -14.35 1.08 -4.60
C GLN A 113 -14.19 2.13 -5.68
N SER A 114 -13.30 3.08 -5.42
CA SER A 114 -13.02 4.20 -6.30
C SER A 114 -11.54 4.17 -6.68
N THR A 115 -11.22 4.61 -7.90
CA THR A 115 -9.85 4.88 -8.33
C THR A 115 -9.77 6.35 -8.69
N THR A 116 -9.26 7.17 -7.78
CA THR A 116 -9.20 8.63 -7.97
C THR A 116 -7.75 9.12 -8.08
N PRO A 117 -7.49 10.21 -8.82
CA PRO A 117 -6.16 10.83 -8.85
C PRO A 117 -5.67 11.25 -7.46
N LEU A 118 -6.60 11.64 -6.57
CA LEU A 118 -6.27 12.03 -5.20
C LEU A 118 -5.69 10.84 -4.40
N GLN A 119 -6.23 9.64 -4.57
CA GLN A 119 -5.70 8.43 -3.94
C GLN A 119 -4.26 8.16 -4.39
N ALA A 120 -4.01 8.20 -5.71
CA ALA A 120 -2.65 8.01 -6.24
C ALA A 120 -1.68 9.10 -5.75
N LEU A 121 -2.14 10.36 -5.70
CA LEU A 121 -1.32 11.46 -5.21
C LEU A 121 -1.01 11.35 -3.71
N ASN A 122 -1.96 10.84 -2.92
CA ASN A 122 -1.76 10.62 -1.48
C ASN A 122 -0.74 9.51 -1.22
N LEU A 123 -0.82 8.38 -1.93
CA LEU A 123 0.21 7.34 -1.84
C LEU A 123 1.57 7.86 -2.27
N LEU A 124 1.62 8.66 -3.34
CA LEU A 124 2.87 9.22 -3.81
C LEU A 124 3.51 10.17 -2.78
N ASN A 125 2.75 11.03 -2.11
CA ASN A 125 3.32 12.15 -1.34
C ASN A 125 3.18 12.06 0.19
N SER A 126 2.47 11.07 0.72
CA SER A 126 2.31 10.95 2.17
C SER A 126 3.64 10.65 2.88
N GLU A 127 3.83 11.28 4.04
CA GLU A 127 4.99 11.05 4.92
C GLU A 127 5.14 9.57 5.28
N PHE A 128 4.01 8.88 5.50
CA PHE A 128 4.00 7.44 5.76
C PHE A 128 4.65 6.66 4.61
N VAL A 129 4.20 6.85 3.37
CA VAL A 129 4.75 6.11 2.23
C VAL A 129 6.21 6.48 1.97
N LEU A 130 6.56 7.76 2.09
CA LEU A 130 7.96 8.21 1.97
C LEU A 130 8.86 7.53 2.99
N GLN A 131 8.43 7.44 4.25
CA GLN A 131 9.17 6.75 5.30
C GLN A 131 9.28 5.25 5.01
N GLN A 132 8.18 4.59 4.66
CA GLN A 132 8.20 3.14 4.39
C GLN A 132 8.99 2.79 3.13
N SER A 133 9.05 3.69 2.14
CA SER A 133 9.90 3.53 0.94
C SER A 133 11.38 3.53 1.29
N LYS A 134 11.80 4.39 2.22
CA LYS A 134 13.19 4.40 2.73
C LYS A 134 13.50 3.11 3.50
N LEU A 135 12.60 2.69 4.39
CA LEU A 135 12.77 1.47 5.19
C LEU A 135 12.80 0.20 4.32
N LEU A 136 12.05 0.19 3.20
CA LEU A 136 12.09 -0.88 2.20
C LEU A 136 13.44 -0.91 1.46
N ALA A 137 13.96 0.25 1.05
CA ALA A 137 15.28 0.35 0.43
C ALA A 137 16.40 -0.11 1.39
N GLU A 138 16.42 0.41 2.63
CA GLU A 138 17.36 0.00 3.67
C GLU A 138 17.31 -1.51 3.95
N ARG A 139 16.10 -2.09 3.90
CA ARG A 139 15.92 -3.54 4.06
C ARG A 139 16.58 -4.30 2.90
N ALA A 140 16.36 -3.87 1.65
CA ALA A 140 16.94 -4.49 0.47
C ALA A 140 18.48 -4.39 0.49
N GLU A 141 19.02 -3.20 0.79
CA GLU A 141 20.46 -2.96 0.90
C GLU A 141 21.12 -3.84 1.97
N ARG A 142 20.44 -4.06 3.10
CA ARG A 142 20.93 -4.94 4.16
C ARG A 142 20.91 -6.41 3.78
N GLU A 143 19.89 -6.87 3.05
CA GLU A 143 19.78 -8.28 2.63
C GLU A 143 20.69 -8.61 1.44
N HIS A 144 20.98 -7.62 0.57
CA HIS A 144 21.88 -7.76 -0.57
C HIS A 144 22.87 -6.58 -0.65
N PRO A 145 23.93 -6.58 0.18
CA PRO A 145 24.94 -5.52 0.15
C PRO A 145 25.65 -5.46 -1.21
N ASP A 146 25.88 -4.25 -1.71
CA ASP A 146 26.62 -3.96 -2.95
C ASP A 146 26.10 -4.61 -4.25
N ASP A 147 24.89 -5.18 -4.25
CA ASP A 147 24.26 -5.77 -5.44
C ASP A 147 22.88 -5.14 -5.71
N LEU A 148 22.88 -4.06 -6.50
CA LEU A 148 21.67 -3.33 -6.88
C LEU A 148 20.67 -4.22 -7.66
N SER A 149 21.15 -5.16 -8.46
CA SER A 149 20.29 -6.05 -9.24
C SER A 149 19.53 -7.01 -8.32
N ALA A 150 20.24 -7.63 -7.36
CA ALA A 150 19.63 -8.49 -6.37
C ALA A 150 18.67 -7.71 -5.44
N GLN A 151 19.02 -6.49 -5.03
CA GLN A 151 18.15 -5.60 -4.26
C GLN A 151 16.81 -5.34 -4.97
N LEU A 152 16.86 -4.98 -6.26
CA LEU A 152 15.67 -4.71 -7.07
C LEU A 152 14.83 -5.97 -7.30
N GLN A 153 15.45 -7.10 -7.61
CA GLN A 153 14.75 -8.38 -7.74
C GLN A 153 14.01 -8.75 -6.45
N GLN A 154 14.65 -8.52 -5.30
CA GLN A 154 14.06 -8.82 -4.00
C GLN A 154 12.89 -7.88 -3.64
N ILE A 155 12.98 -6.59 -4.01
CA ILE A 155 11.87 -5.63 -3.86
C ILE A 155 10.65 -6.06 -4.69
N TRP A 156 10.86 -6.49 -5.93
CA TRP A 156 9.80 -7.04 -6.79
C TRP A 156 9.19 -8.30 -6.18
N GLN A 157 10.02 -9.19 -5.64
CA GLN A 157 9.54 -10.41 -5.00
C GLN A 157 8.68 -10.11 -3.76
N TRP A 158 9.05 -9.13 -2.94
CA TRP A 158 8.23 -8.73 -1.79
C TRP A 158 6.94 -8.02 -2.18
N SER A 159 6.99 -7.18 -3.21
CA SER A 159 5.89 -6.27 -3.58
C SER A 159 4.88 -6.91 -4.51
N TYR A 160 5.34 -7.72 -5.47
CA TYR A 160 4.53 -8.29 -6.56
C TYR A 160 4.57 -9.82 -6.60
N SER A 161 5.36 -10.47 -5.73
CA SER A 161 5.51 -11.93 -5.71
C SER A 161 6.01 -12.55 -7.03
N ARG A 162 6.76 -11.78 -7.83
CA ARG A 162 7.39 -12.23 -9.08
C ARG A 162 8.75 -11.55 -9.28
N SER A 163 9.54 -12.07 -10.21
CA SER A 163 10.73 -11.38 -10.69
C SER A 163 10.39 -10.20 -11.62
N PRO A 164 11.21 -9.14 -11.65
CA PRO A 164 11.07 -8.06 -12.62
C PRO A 164 11.31 -8.60 -14.04
N ALA A 165 10.57 -8.08 -15.01
CA ALA A 165 10.89 -8.31 -16.41
C ALA A 165 12.22 -7.61 -16.76
N PRO A 166 12.96 -8.06 -17.80
CA PRO A 166 14.27 -7.48 -18.15
C PRO A 166 14.24 -5.95 -18.35
N VAL A 167 13.18 -5.43 -18.97
CA VAL A 167 12.98 -3.98 -19.18
C VAL A 167 12.70 -3.26 -17.86
N GLU A 168 11.84 -3.84 -17.01
CA GLU A 168 11.54 -3.26 -15.69
C GLU A 168 12.79 -3.18 -14.82
N LEU A 169 13.62 -4.23 -14.84
CA LEU A 169 14.88 -4.25 -14.09
C LEU A 169 15.85 -3.20 -14.62
N GLN A 170 15.99 -3.09 -15.94
CA GLN A 170 16.85 -2.08 -16.56
C GLN A 170 16.42 -0.66 -16.21
N ASP A 171 15.12 -0.35 -16.33
CA ASP A 171 14.57 0.97 -16.01
C ASP A 171 14.72 1.28 -14.52
N ALA A 172 14.46 0.29 -13.65
CA ALA A 172 14.61 0.45 -12.21
C ALA A 172 16.07 0.65 -11.79
N MET A 173 17.02 -0.03 -12.44
CA MET A 173 18.46 0.17 -12.20
C MET A 173 18.89 1.58 -12.59
N GLN A 174 18.47 2.06 -13.76
CA GLN A 174 18.76 3.43 -14.19
C GLN A 174 18.16 4.45 -13.22
N PHE A 175 16.89 4.28 -12.87
CA PHE A 175 16.19 5.18 -11.96
C PHE A 175 16.80 5.17 -10.54
N ALA A 176 17.23 4.01 -10.04
CA ALA A 176 17.93 3.88 -8.77
C ALA A 176 19.29 4.59 -8.79
N SER A 177 20.02 4.52 -9.91
CA SER A 177 21.31 5.22 -10.06
C SER A 177 21.12 6.75 -10.05
N ASP A 178 20.04 7.25 -10.66
CA ASP A 178 19.81 8.69 -10.79
C ASP A 178 19.21 9.33 -9.53
N TYR A 179 18.33 8.60 -8.82
CA TYR A 179 17.51 9.16 -7.73
C TYR A 179 17.54 8.37 -6.42
N GLY A 180 18.24 7.24 -6.39
CA GLY A 180 18.35 6.35 -5.23
C GLY A 180 17.25 5.29 -5.14
N LEU A 181 17.56 4.19 -4.44
CA LEU A 181 16.68 3.03 -4.31
C LEU A 181 15.33 3.35 -3.63
N ALA A 182 15.32 4.31 -2.70
CA ALA A 182 14.09 4.73 -2.02
C ALA A 182 13.06 5.33 -2.98
N GLN A 183 13.48 5.99 -4.07
CA GLN A 183 12.53 6.52 -5.07
C GLN A 183 11.95 5.39 -5.93
N VAL A 184 12.73 4.35 -6.22
CA VAL A 184 12.21 3.14 -6.88
C VAL A 184 11.16 2.47 -6.00
N CYS A 185 11.46 2.30 -4.71
CA CYS A 185 10.50 1.77 -3.73
C CYS A 185 9.21 2.59 -3.70
N ARG A 186 9.32 3.92 -3.71
CA ARG A 186 8.16 4.83 -3.76
C ARG A 186 7.31 4.61 -5.01
N ALA A 187 7.93 4.44 -6.18
CA ALA A 187 7.23 4.16 -7.43
C ALA A 187 6.53 2.78 -7.38
N VAL A 188 7.20 1.77 -6.83
CA VAL A 188 6.66 0.41 -6.63
C VAL A 188 5.42 0.45 -5.74
N LEU A 189 5.48 1.11 -4.58
CA LEU A 189 4.36 1.20 -3.64
C LEU A 189 3.15 2.00 -4.18
N ASN A 190 3.37 2.85 -5.19
CA ASN A 190 2.33 3.63 -5.85
C ASN A 190 1.79 2.98 -7.14
N SER A 191 2.25 1.78 -7.50
CA SER A 191 1.83 1.10 -8.73
C SER A 191 0.46 0.46 -8.61
N ASN A 192 -0.23 0.26 -9.74
CA ASN A 192 -1.47 -0.52 -9.75
C ASN A 192 -1.23 -1.98 -9.35
N GLU A 193 -0.11 -2.57 -9.74
CA GLU A 193 0.20 -3.95 -9.39
C GLU A 193 0.33 -4.14 -7.88
N PHE A 194 0.83 -3.13 -7.16
CA PHE A 194 0.91 -3.16 -5.69
C PHE A 194 -0.46 -3.05 -5.02
N LEU A 195 -1.45 -2.48 -5.69
CA LEU A 195 -2.73 -2.04 -5.11
C LEU A 195 -3.89 -3.01 -5.37
N PHE A 196 -3.71 -3.99 -6.25
CA PHE A 196 -4.73 -4.94 -6.66
C PHE A 196 -4.33 -6.36 -6.30
N ILE A 197 -5.32 -7.12 -5.85
CA ILE A 197 -5.21 -8.57 -5.70
C ILE A 197 -5.63 -9.17 -7.05
N PRO A 198 -4.73 -9.88 -7.74
CA PRO A 198 -5.03 -10.49 -9.03
C PRO A 198 -6.14 -11.55 -8.91
#